data_AF-A0A7K2X6C0-F1
#
_entry.id   AF-A0A7K2X6C0-F1
#
_cell.length_a   1.000
_cell.length_b   1.000
_cell.length_c   1.000
_cell.angle_alpha   90.00
_cell.angle_beta   90.00
_cell.angle_gamma   90.00
#
_symmetry.space_group_name_H-M   'P 1'
#
loop_
_entity.id
_entity.type
_entity.pdbx_description
1 polymer ?
#
loop_
_entity_poly.entity_id
_entity_poly.type
_entity_poly.pdbx_seq_one_letter_code
_entity_poly.pdbx_strand_id
1 'polypeptide(L)' 'MNAPTPTRASAPAPAPVPAPRGRNAALVLDLLRGAGEAGISRLELAERTGLTPQAVSKITARL' A
#
# COMPACT_ATOMS: atom_id res chain seq x y z
N MET A 1 13.53 -44.63 -3.60
CA MET A 1 13.14 -43.62 -4.62
C MET A 1 11.62 -43.50 -4.59
N ASN A 2 10.93 -42.37 -4.42
CA ASN A 2 11.24 -40.94 -4.49
C ASN A 2 10.34 -40.18 -3.49
N ALA A 3 10.84 -39.08 -2.95
CA ALA A 3 10.12 -38.17 -2.05
C ALA A 3 9.17 -37.25 -2.84
N PRO A 4 8.02 -36.83 -2.28
CA PRO A 4 7.29 -35.67 -2.79
C PRO A 4 7.90 -34.37 -2.23
N THR A 5 8.45 -33.59 -3.16
CA THR A 5 8.57 -32.12 -3.26
C THR A 5 8.27 -31.24 -2.02
N PRO A 6 9.13 -30.26 -1.70
CA PRO A 6 8.88 -29.30 -0.63
C PRO A 6 7.74 -28.34 -0.99
N THR A 7 6.66 -28.36 -0.21
CA THR A 7 5.70 -27.25 -0.22
C THR A 7 6.39 -26.01 0.34
N ARG A 8 6.58 -25.00 -0.49
CA ARG A 8 7.23 -23.75 -0.10
C ARG A 8 6.28 -23.01 0.84
N ALA A 9 6.58 -23.05 2.14
CA ALA A 9 5.88 -22.23 3.12
C ALA A 9 5.89 -20.77 2.68
N SER A 10 4.71 -20.19 2.51
CA SER A 10 4.54 -18.76 2.27
C SER A 10 4.87 -18.03 3.58
N ALA A 11 6.09 -17.55 3.70
CA ALA A 11 6.49 -16.73 4.84
C ALA A 11 5.62 -15.46 4.87
N PRO A 12 5.09 -15.03 6.04
CA PRO A 12 4.38 -13.77 6.13
C PRO A 12 5.33 -12.64 5.74
N ALA A 13 4.95 -11.85 4.73
CA ALA A 13 5.69 -10.67 4.32
C ALA A 13 5.98 -9.77 5.54
N PRO A 14 7.16 -9.14 5.63
CA PRO A 14 7.51 -8.29 6.75
C PRO A 14 6.44 -7.22 6.92
N ALA A 15 5.87 -7.14 8.12
CA ALA A 15 4.89 -6.12 8.45
C ALA A 15 5.50 -4.73 8.19
N PRO A 16 4.80 -3.83 7.47
CA PRO A 16 5.35 -2.53 7.16
C PRO A 16 5.59 -1.77 8.46
N VAL A 17 6.83 -1.30 8.61
CA VAL A 17 7.23 -0.37 9.67
C VAL A 17 6.22 0.78 9.75
N PRO A 18 5.72 1.15 10.94
CA PRO A 18 4.79 2.26 11.07
C PRO A 18 5.53 3.57 10.79
N ALA A 19 5.58 3.96 9.52
CA ALA A 19 6.03 5.27 9.08
C ALA A 19 5.12 6.37 9.66
N PRO A 20 5.64 7.58 9.92
CA PRO A 20 4.92 8.65 10.60
C PRO A 20 3.63 9.02 9.85
N ARG A 21 2.48 8.69 10.44
CA ARG A 21 1.13 8.77 9.84
C ARG A 21 0.79 10.14 9.20
N GLY A 22 1.38 11.23 9.72
CA GLY A 22 1.17 12.57 9.19
C GLY A 22 1.77 12.80 7.80
N ARG A 23 2.98 12.29 7.53
CA ARG A 23 3.63 12.48 6.23
C ARG A 23 2.92 11.70 5.12
N ASN A 24 2.47 10.49 5.44
CA ASN A 24 1.79 9.64 4.47
C ASN A 24 0.41 10.18 4.09
N ALA A 25 -0.35 10.69 5.07
CA ALA A 25 -1.63 11.35 4.79
C ALA A 25 -1.45 12.61 3.92
N ALA A 26 -0.43 13.41 4.19
CA ALA A 26 -0.11 14.60 3.39
C ALA A 26 0.23 14.23 1.93
N LEU A 27 1.04 13.19 1.70
CA LEU A 27 1.36 12.71 0.35
C LEU A 27 0.15 12.17 -0.41
N VAL A 28 -0.72 11.41 0.27
CA VAL A 28 -1.97 10.89 -0.32
C VAL A 28 -2.90 12.05 -0.70
N LEU A 29 -3.06 13.04 0.18
CA LEU A 29 -3.90 14.22 -0.07
C LEU A 29 -3.37 15.10 -1.20
N ASP A 30 -2.05 15.28 -1.30
CA ASP A 30 -1.40 16.03 -2.38
C ASP A 30 -1.67 15.38 -3.75
N LEU A 31 -1.49 14.05 -3.85
CA LEU A 31 -1.77 13.31 -5.07
C LEU A 31 -3.25 13.29 -5.44
N LEU A 32 -4.16 13.15 -4.46
CA LEU A 32 -5.60 13.25 -4.70
C LEU A 32 -5.99 14.64 -5.21
N ARG A 33 -5.41 15.69 -4.64
CA ARG A 33 -5.64 17.07 -5.07
C ARG A 33 -5.10 17.32 -6.49
N GLY A 34 -3.94 16.77 -6.81
CA GLY A 34 -3.36 16.86 -8.16
C GLY A 34 -4.15 16.08 -9.22
N ALA A 35 -4.83 14.99 -8.85
CA ALA A 35 -5.68 14.21 -9.74
C ALA A 35 -7.02 14.89 -10.06
N GLY A 36 -7.52 15.75 -9.16
CA GLY A 36 -8.76 16.50 -9.36
C GLY A 36 -9.98 15.61 -9.65
N GLU A 37 -10.90 16.11 -10.48
CA GLU A 37 -12.16 15.43 -10.83
C GLU A 37 -11.99 14.13 -11.63
N ALA A 38 -10.83 13.94 -12.28
CA ALA A 38 -10.52 12.68 -12.96
C ALA A 38 -10.35 11.52 -11.96
N GLY A 39 -10.01 11.85 -10.71
CA GLY A 39 -9.71 10.89 -9.66
C GLY A 39 -8.42 10.11 -9.94
N ILE A 40 -7.98 9.35 -8.94
CA ILE A 40 -6.82 8.46 -9.05
C ILE A 40 -7.12 7.15 -8.34
N SER A 41 -6.72 6.04 -8.95
CA SER A 41 -6.95 4.72 -8.38
C SER A 41 -6.06 4.50 -7.15
N ARG A 42 -6.54 3.72 -6.18
CA ARG A 42 -5.77 3.37 -4.96
C ARG A 42 -4.44 2.68 -5.27
N LEU A 43 -4.41 1.88 -6.33
CA LEU A 43 -3.18 1.23 -6.82
C LEU A 43 -2.18 2.27 -7.34
N GLU A 44 -2.65 3.23 -8.12
CA GLU A 44 -1.81 4.27 -8.69
C GLU A 44 -1.28 5.24 -7.61
N LEU A 45 -2.09 5.52 -6.60
CA LEU A 45 -1.67 6.21 -5.38
C LEU A 45 -0.58 5.44 -4.63
N ALA A 46 -0.71 4.12 -4.49
CA ALA A 46 0.28 3.26 -3.86
C ALA A 46 1.62 3.29 -4.61
N GLU A 47 1.60 3.16 -5.94
CA GLU A 47 2.80 3.24 -6.79
C GLU A 47 3.51 4.59 -6.65
N ARG A 48 2.76 5.71 -6.68
CA ARG A 48 3.35 7.06 -6.60
C ARG A 48 3.85 7.44 -5.21
N THR A 49 3.26 6.88 -4.15
CA THR A 49 3.67 7.15 -2.76
C THR A 49 4.69 6.15 -2.23
N GLY A 50 4.92 5.02 -2.92
CA GLY A 50 5.67 3.88 -2.39
C GLY A 50 4.96 3.19 -1.21
N LEU A 51 3.66 3.45 -1.02
CA LEU A 51 2.85 2.81 0.02
C LEU A 51 2.23 1.52 -0.52
N THR A 52 1.86 0.62 0.37
CA THR A 52 1.04 -0.53 -0.03
C THR A 52 -0.40 -0.10 -0.29
N PRO A 53 -1.13 -0.76 -1.22
CA PRO A 53 -2.55 -0.47 -1.47
C PRO A 53 -3.42 -0.54 -0.19
N GLN A 54 -3.07 -1.42 0.74
CA GLN A 54 -3.73 -1.52 2.04
C GLN A 54 -3.49 -0.29 2.94
N ALA A 55 -2.28 0.26 2.94
CA ALA A 55 -1.97 1.46 3.69
C ALA A 55 -2.74 2.66 3.13
N VAL A 56 -2.82 2.78 1.80
CA VAL A 56 -3.65 3.80 1.14
C VAL A 56 -5.11 3.65 1.55
N SER A 57 -5.68 2.44 1.47
CA SER A 57 -7.05 2.17 1.91
C SER A 57 -7.31 2.59 3.37
N LYS A 58 -6.39 2.26 4.27
CA LYS A 58 -6.50 2.62 5.70
C LYS A 58 -6.39 4.13 5.95
N ILE A 59 -5.60 4.85 5.16
CA ILE A 59 -5.49 6.31 5.23
C ILE A 59 -6.78 6.94 4.71
N THR A 60 -7.24 6.57 3.52
CA THR A 60 -8.46 7.13 2.91
C THR A 60 -9.72 6.82 3.70
N ALA A 61 -9.80 5.67 4.38
CA ALA A 61 -10.94 5.33 5.23
C ALA A 61 -11.02 6.15 6.53
N ARG A 62 -9.98 6.92 6.85
CA ARG A 62 -9.87 7.75 8.07
C ARG A 62 -9.89 9.26 7.76
N LEU A 63 -9.77 9.61 6.49
CA LEU A 63 -10.01 10.96 5.97
C LEU A 63 -11.52 11.16 5.86
#